data_AF-A0A2S1JNW3-F1
#
_entry.id   AF-A0A2S1JNW3-F1
#
_cell.length_a   1.000
_cell.length_b   1.000
_cell.length_c   1.000
_cell.angle_alpha   90.00
_cell.angle_beta   90.00
_cell.angle_gamma   90.00
#
_symmetry.space_group_name_H-M   'P 1'
#
loop_
_entity.id
_entity.type
_entity.pdbx_description
1 polymer ?
#
loop_
_entity_poly.entity_id
_entity_poly.type
_entity_poly.pdbx_seq_one_letter_code
_entity_poly.pdbx_strand_id
1 'polypeptide(L)'
;MAGHHACVGSLVGFQFKDASEFFADGEVIGYGSGSTVTYQLVKSYVFGSLSYQREIYKPVSGAVKIFADGQEVAAAIDYTTGQVELSATSDTEITKEGKFDVPVPFEDDVSFSIDNRHRVCSGSAELMEIRL
;
A
#
# COMPACT_ATOMS: atom_id res chain seq x y z
N MET A 1 -10.84 9.21 20.00
CA MET A 1 -10.45 8.45 21.22
C MET A 1 -10.46 6.94 21.01
N ALA A 2 -11.56 6.31 20.55
CA ALA A 2 -11.63 4.84 20.43
C ALA A 2 -10.53 4.22 19.54
N GLY A 3 -10.24 4.80 18.37
CA GLY A 3 -9.17 4.32 17.49
C GLY A 3 -7.78 4.40 18.14
N HIS A 4 -7.44 5.54 18.73
CA HIS A 4 -6.17 5.73 19.46
C HIS A 4 -6.00 4.73 20.61
N HIS A 5 -7.06 4.47 21.38
CA HIS A 5 -7.01 3.47 22.45
C HIS A 5 -6.91 2.04 21.92
N ALA A 6 -7.65 1.71 20.85
CA ALA A 6 -7.57 0.39 20.22
C ALA A 6 -6.18 0.11 19.65
N CYS A 7 -5.50 1.16 19.17
CA CYS A 7 -4.13 1.09 18.67
C CYS A 7 -3.07 1.20 19.76
N VAL A 8 -3.48 1.40 21.02
CA VAL A 8 -2.58 1.63 22.16
C VAL A 8 -1.56 2.75 21.84
N GLY A 9 -2.08 3.87 21.31
CA GLY A 9 -1.26 4.97 20.81
C GLY A 9 -0.44 4.55 19.60
N SER A 10 0.88 4.65 19.72
CA SER A 10 1.84 4.32 18.66
C SER A 10 2.21 2.85 18.55
N LEU A 11 1.72 2.00 19.46
CA LEU A 11 2.18 0.61 19.56
C LEU A 11 1.61 -0.30 18.47
N VAL A 12 0.35 -0.11 18.07
CA VAL A 12 -0.34 -0.98 17.09
C VAL A 12 -0.69 -0.16 15.85
N GLY A 13 -0.12 -0.55 14.71
CA GLY A 13 -0.44 0.04 13.42
C GLY A 13 -1.79 -0.41 12.86
N PHE A 14 -2.37 0.40 11.99
CA PHE A 14 -3.60 0.16 11.24
C PHE A 14 -3.42 0.54 9.77
N GLN A 15 -4.34 0.09 8.93
CA GLN A 15 -4.33 0.40 7.49
C GLN A 15 -4.99 1.76 7.26
N PHE A 16 -4.19 2.72 6.79
CA PHE A 16 -4.67 4.05 6.42
C PHE A 16 -4.84 4.15 4.91
N LYS A 17 -6.06 4.45 4.48
CA LYS A 17 -6.36 4.74 3.09
C LYS A 17 -6.03 6.20 2.78
N ASP A 18 -4.90 6.44 2.15
CA ASP A 18 -4.55 7.77 1.62
C ASP A 18 -5.39 8.08 0.38
N ALA A 19 -6.34 9.01 0.48
CA ALA A 19 -7.21 9.39 -0.62
C ALA A 19 -6.48 9.93 -1.86
N SER A 20 -5.25 10.43 -1.70
CA SER A 20 -4.46 10.98 -2.81
C SER A 20 -3.64 9.90 -3.51
N GLU A 21 -3.38 8.77 -2.84
CA GLU A 21 -2.39 7.79 -3.30
C GLU A 21 -2.87 6.33 -3.30
N PHE A 22 -4.08 6.02 -2.83
CA PHE A 22 -4.56 4.64 -2.63
C PHE A 22 -4.68 3.77 -3.89
N PHE A 23 -4.42 4.31 -5.08
CA PHE A 23 -4.56 3.60 -6.35
C PHE A 23 -3.28 3.68 -7.18
N ALA A 24 -2.94 2.56 -7.81
CA ALA A 24 -1.93 2.50 -8.85
C ALA A 24 -2.53 2.02 -10.16
N ASP A 25 -2.07 2.66 -11.24
CA ASP A 25 -2.59 2.49 -12.60
C ASP A 25 -1.38 2.22 -13.51
N GLY A 26 -1.28 0.99 -14.03
CA GLY A 26 -0.27 0.60 -15.01
C GLY A 26 1.19 0.71 -14.56
N GLU A 27 1.51 0.43 -13.30
CA GLU A 27 2.88 0.60 -12.80
C GLU A 27 3.72 -0.66 -13.00
N VAL A 28 4.94 -0.48 -13.53
CA VAL A 28 5.92 -1.55 -13.75
C VAL A 28 6.43 -2.10 -12.41
N ILE A 29 6.35 -3.42 -12.24
CA ILE A 29 6.90 -4.16 -11.10
C ILE A 29 8.06 -5.09 -11.50
N GLY A 30 8.30 -5.26 -12.80
CA GLY A 30 9.45 -6.00 -13.31
C GLY A 30 9.27 -6.44 -14.76
N TYR A 31 10.13 -7.36 -15.19
CA TYR A 31 10.09 -7.98 -16.52
C TYR A 31 10.05 -9.49 -16.39
N GLY A 32 9.37 -10.15 -17.33
CA GLY A 32 9.30 -11.60 -17.42
C GLY A 32 10.67 -12.20 -17.77
N SER A 33 11.06 -13.27 -17.07
CA SER A 33 12.36 -13.94 -17.27
C SER A 33 12.28 -15.28 -18.02
N GLY A 34 11.08 -15.70 -18.41
CA GLY A 34 10.81 -17.04 -18.95
C GLY A 34 10.84 -18.15 -17.90
N SER A 35 10.90 -17.80 -16.61
CA SER A 35 10.77 -18.70 -15.47
C SER A 35 9.76 -18.13 -14.47
N THR A 36 9.35 -18.93 -13.48
CA THR A 36 8.50 -18.42 -12.40
C THR A 36 9.29 -17.39 -11.59
N VAL A 37 8.70 -16.21 -11.37
CA VAL A 37 9.34 -15.09 -10.66
C VAL A 37 8.37 -14.52 -9.64
N THR A 38 8.92 -14.15 -8.49
CA THR A 38 8.21 -13.39 -7.46
C THR A 38 8.60 -11.91 -7.56
N TYR A 39 7.62 -11.04 -7.65
CA TYR A 39 7.76 -9.59 -7.66
C TYR A 39 7.20 -8.99 -6.37
N GLN A 40 7.84 -7.94 -5.85
CA GLN A 40 7.23 -7.11 -4.80
C GLN A 40 6.36 -6.05 -5.47
N LEU A 41 5.11 -5.87 -5.02
CA LEU A 41 4.31 -4.73 -5.46
C LEU A 41 4.98 -3.43 -5.01
N VAL A 42 5.11 -2.47 -5.93
CA VAL A 42 5.72 -1.17 -5.65
C VAL A 42 4.87 -0.03 -6.17
N LYS A 43 4.93 1.12 -5.50
CA LYS A 43 4.47 2.42 -5.99
C LYS A 43 5.67 3.19 -6.52
N SER A 44 5.68 3.54 -7.81
CA SER A 44 6.79 4.29 -8.41
C SER A 44 6.52 5.81 -8.41
N TYR A 45 7.47 6.57 -7.90
CA TYR A 45 7.48 8.02 -7.86
C TYR A 45 8.58 8.55 -8.76
N VAL A 46 8.23 9.44 -9.69
CA VAL A 46 9.19 10.05 -10.62
C VAL A 46 9.10 11.56 -10.51
N PHE A 47 10.23 12.22 -10.26
CA PHE A 47 10.36 13.66 -10.23
C PHE A 47 11.61 14.09 -10.98
N GLY A 48 11.44 14.50 -12.25
CA GLY A 48 12.57 14.78 -13.14
C GLY A 48 13.41 13.52 -13.36
N SER A 49 14.70 13.58 -12.99
CA SER A 49 15.62 12.44 -13.05
C SER A 49 15.64 11.58 -11.78
N LEU A 50 14.91 11.97 -10.72
CA LEU A 50 14.82 11.20 -9.49
C LEU A 50 13.69 10.18 -9.61
N SER A 51 13.97 8.95 -9.21
CA SER A 51 12.97 7.90 -9.05
C SER A 51 13.05 7.31 -7.64
N TYR A 52 11.89 6.98 -7.08
CA TYR A 52 11.76 6.28 -5.81
C TYR A 52 10.67 5.22 -5.93
N GLN A 53 10.97 4.01 -5.47
CA GLN A 53 10.00 2.92 -5.40
C GLN A 53 9.67 2.66 -3.93
N ARG A 54 8.37 2.76 -3.61
CA ARG A 54 7.83 2.41 -2.29
C ARG A 54 7.22 1.02 -2.38
N GLU A 55 7.71 0.09 -1.59
CA GLU A 55 7.10 -1.24 -1.49
C GLU A 55 5.68 -1.13 -0.92
N ILE A 56 4.75 -1.87 -1.52
CA ILE A 56 3.36 -1.94 -1.09
C ILE A 56 3.19 -3.23 -0.30
N TYR A 57 2.97 -3.08 1.00
CA TYR A 57 2.60 -4.17 1.90
C TYR A 57 1.08 -4.16 2.11
N LYS A 58 0.52 -5.35 2.36
CA LYS A 58 -0.91 -5.53 2.66
C LYS A 58 -1.87 -4.83 1.67
N PRO A 59 -1.76 -5.12 0.36
CA PRO A 59 -2.68 -4.57 -0.64
C PRO A 59 -4.14 -4.98 -0.35
N VAL A 60 -5.10 -4.24 -0.89
CA VAL A 60 -6.52 -4.56 -0.69
C VAL A 60 -6.84 -5.86 -1.41
N SER A 61 -7.33 -6.86 -0.65
CA SER A 61 -7.67 -8.19 -1.16
C SER A 61 -8.64 -8.11 -2.35
N GLY A 62 -8.30 -8.80 -3.44
CA GLY A 62 -9.11 -8.84 -4.67
C GLY A 62 -9.12 -7.54 -5.48
N ALA A 63 -8.34 -6.53 -5.11
CA ALA A 63 -8.28 -5.26 -5.82
C ALA A 63 -7.01 -5.08 -6.66
N VAL A 64 -6.11 -6.07 -6.71
CA VAL A 64 -4.86 -6.02 -7.49
C VAL A 64 -4.99 -6.92 -8.72
N LYS A 65 -4.60 -6.36 -9.86
CA LYS A 65 -4.52 -7.03 -11.16
C LYS A 65 -3.10 -6.92 -11.69
N ILE A 66 -2.65 -7.97 -12.36
CA ILE A 66 -1.32 -8.05 -12.97
C ILE A 66 -1.48 -8.17 -14.47
N PHE A 67 -0.60 -7.51 -15.21
CA PHE A 67 -0.62 -7.50 -16.66
C PHE A 67 0.77 -7.84 -17.20
N ALA A 68 0.81 -8.56 -18.31
CA ALA A 68 2.01 -8.77 -19.12
C ALA A 68 1.77 -8.13 -20.50
N ASP A 69 2.60 -7.16 -20.88
CA ASP A 69 2.43 -6.35 -22.11
C ASP A 69 1.00 -5.79 -22.29
N GLY A 70 0.39 -5.34 -21.18
CA GLY A 70 -0.96 -4.77 -21.15
C GLY A 70 -2.11 -5.79 -21.21
N GLN A 71 -1.83 -7.10 -21.19
CA GLN A 71 -2.86 -8.14 -21.07
C GLN A 71 -2.95 -8.66 -19.64
N GLU A 72 -4.17 -8.69 -19.07
CA GLU A 72 -4.38 -9.19 -17.70
C GLU A 72 -4.01 -10.67 -17.62
N VAL A 73 -3.17 -11.02 -16.64
CA VAL A 73 -2.67 -12.38 -16.41
C VAL A 73 -2.98 -12.84 -14.99
N ALA A 74 -3.17 -14.15 -14.82
CA ALA A 74 -3.33 -14.73 -13.51
C ALA A 74 -1.97 -14.75 -12.77
N ALA A 75 -1.98 -14.32 -11.51
CA ALA A 75 -0.84 -14.38 -10.61
C ALA A 75 -1.31 -14.72 -9.20
N ALA A 76 -0.46 -15.38 -8.42
CA ALA A 76 -0.72 -15.62 -7.01
C ALA A 76 -0.22 -14.41 -6.19
N ILE A 77 -1.11 -13.80 -5.41
CA ILE A 77 -0.79 -12.59 -4.63
C ILE A 77 -0.89 -12.91 -3.13
N ASP A 78 0.19 -12.68 -2.40
CA ASP A 78 0.17 -12.67 -0.93
C ASP A 78 -0.27 -11.28 -0.44
N TYR A 79 -1.51 -11.17 0.01
CA TYR A 79 -2.08 -9.93 0.55
C TYR A 79 -1.55 -9.55 1.94
N THR A 80 -0.59 -10.27 2.49
CA THR A 80 0.11 -9.92 3.74
C THR A 80 1.44 -9.24 3.43
N THR A 81 2.20 -9.78 2.48
CA THR A 81 3.53 -9.30 2.11
C THR A 81 3.53 -8.40 0.88
N GLY A 82 2.49 -8.44 0.05
CA GLY A 82 2.45 -7.74 -1.23
C GLY A 82 3.28 -8.42 -2.32
N GLN A 83 3.66 -9.68 -2.14
CA GLN A 83 4.39 -10.45 -3.14
C GLN A 83 3.44 -11.03 -4.20
N VAL A 84 3.91 -11.02 -5.44
CA VAL A 84 3.20 -11.52 -6.62
C VAL A 84 4.06 -12.60 -7.26
N GLU A 85 3.60 -13.84 -7.23
CA GLU A 85 4.20 -14.94 -7.96
C GLU A 85 3.55 -15.06 -9.34
N LEU A 86 4.35 -14.90 -10.38
CA LEU A 86 3.94 -15.01 -11.77
C LEU A 86 4.57 -16.25 -12.41
N SER A 87 3.75 -17.01 -13.14
CA SER A 87 4.22 -18.12 -13.96
C SER A 87 5.15 -17.63 -15.07
N ALA A 88 5.97 -18.52 -15.63
CA ALA A 88 6.92 -18.18 -16.68
C ALA A 88 6.31 -17.38 -17.85
N THR A 89 6.63 -16.09 -17.90
CA THR A 89 6.43 -15.18 -19.03
C THR A 89 7.79 -14.65 -19.46
N SER A 90 8.08 -14.65 -20.77
CA SER A 90 9.42 -14.29 -21.28
C SER A 90 9.41 -12.89 -21.87
N ASP A 91 10.35 -12.05 -21.43
CA ASP A 91 10.67 -10.74 -22.01
C ASP A 91 9.48 -9.75 -22.15
N THR A 92 8.46 -9.91 -21.31
CA THR A 92 7.29 -9.01 -21.27
C THR A 92 7.40 -8.03 -20.10
N GLU A 93 6.94 -6.79 -20.28
CA GLU A 93 6.80 -5.86 -19.17
C GLU A 93 5.66 -6.30 -18.25
N ILE A 94 5.97 -6.42 -16.95
CA ILE A 94 4.98 -6.78 -15.94
C ILE A 94 4.53 -5.53 -15.21
N THR A 95 3.26 -5.19 -15.37
CA THR A 95 2.63 -4.06 -14.70
C THR A 95 1.53 -4.50 -13.76
N LYS A 96 1.15 -3.62 -12.85
CA LYS A 96 0.02 -3.82 -11.94
C LYS A 96 -0.92 -2.63 -11.91
N GLU A 97 -2.16 -2.94 -11.60
CA GLU A 97 -3.19 -1.99 -11.21
C GLU A 97 -3.81 -2.43 -9.90
N GLY A 98 -4.18 -1.49 -9.04
CA GLY A 98 -4.95 -1.85 -7.86
C GLY A 98 -4.90 -0.88 -6.71
N LYS A 99 -5.63 -1.25 -5.65
CA LYS A 99 -5.77 -0.47 -4.43
C LYS A 99 -4.90 -1.02 -3.30
N PHE A 100 -4.36 -0.11 -2.50
CA PHE A 100 -3.58 -0.44 -1.33
C PHE A 100 -3.82 0.59 -0.22
N ASP A 101 -3.53 0.17 1.00
CA ASP A 101 -3.55 1.03 2.18
C ASP A 101 -2.12 1.11 2.75
N VAL A 102 -1.84 2.19 3.47
CA VAL A 102 -0.54 2.44 4.10
C VAL A 102 -0.59 1.96 5.55
N PRO A 103 0.27 1.02 5.99
CA PRO A 103 0.33 0.64 7.39
C PRO A 103 0.95 1.76 8.21
N VAL A 104 0.18 2.33 9.14
CA VAL A 104 0.61 3.44 10.01
C VAL A 104 0.19 3.21 11.46
N PRO A 105 1.02 3.50 12.47
CA PRO A 105 0.57 3.77 13.82
C PRO A 105 0.29 5.28 13.97
N PHE A 106 -0.26 5.66 15.12
CA PHE A 106 -0.12 7.04 15.57
C PHE A 106 1.34 7.31 15.89
N GLU A 107 1.86 8.49 15.54
CA GLU A 107 3.22 8.87 15.92
C GLU A 107 3.27 9.34 17.37
N ASP A 108 2.27 10.15 17.76
CA ASP A 108 2.16 10.76 19.08
C ASP A 108 0.79 10.52 19.75
N ASP A 109 0.74 10.80 21.05
CA ASP A 109 -0.50 10.83 21.81
C ASP A 109 -1.46 11.90 21.28
N VAL A 110 -2.66 11.47 20.88
CA VAL A 110 -3.68 12.39 20.36
C VAL A 110 -4.48 13.01 21.50
N SER A 111 -4.48 14.34 21.58
CA SER A 111 -5.33 15.08 22.52
C SER A 111 -6.78 15.11 22.04
N PHE A 112 -7.72 14.81 22.95
CA PHE A 112 -9.15 14.86 22.68
C PHE A 112 -9.85 15.88 23.59
N SER A 113 -10.84 16.58 23.04
CA SER A 113 -11.75 17.43 23.79
C SER A 113 -13.20 17.10 23.43
N ILE A 114 -14.13 17.49 24.30
CA ILE A 114 -15.57 17.37 24.04
C ILE A 114 -16.13 18.78 23.84
N ASP A 115 -16.74 19.04 22.68
CA ASP A 115 -17.37 20.34 22.42
C ASP A 115 -18.70 20.51 23.18
N ASN A 116 -19.27 21.71 23.13
CA ASN A 116 -20.55 22.00 23.78
C ASN A 116 -21.76 21.24 23.20
N ARG A 117 -21.57 20.51 22.10
CA ARG A 117 -22.56 19.60 21.48
C ARG A 117 -22.22 18.13 21.76
N HIS A 118 -21.36 17.86 22.74
CA HIS A 118 -20.92 16.53 23.12
C HIS A 118 -20.24 15.75 21.99
N ARG A 119 -19.57 16.44 21.06
CA ARG A 119 -18.74 15.82 20.02
C ARG A 119 -17.33 15.67 20.53
N VAL A 120 -16.74 14.48 20.32
CA VAL A 120 -15.31 14.27 20.55
C VAL A 120 -14.55 14.87 19.37
N CYS A 121 -13.65 15.81 19.66
CA CYS A 121 -12.84 16.52 18.68
C CYS A 121 -11.35 16.33 19.00
N SER A 122 -10.52 16.28 17.96
CA SER A 122 -9.05 16.39 18.03
C SER A 122 -8.60 17.34 16.92
N GLY A 123 -7.48 18.04 17.11
CA GLY A 123 -6.97 19.04 16.15
C GLY A 123 -6.24 18.40 14.96
N SER A 124 -5.25 17.58 15.26
CA SER A 124 -4.46 16.82 14.29
C SER A 124 -3.97 15.52 14.94
N ALA A 125 -3.61 14.55 14.11
CA ALA A 125 -2.92 13.35 14.52
C ALA A 125 -1.83 13.07 13.49
N GLU A 126 -0.62 12.81 13.97
CA GLU A 126 0.52 12.48 13.13
C GLU A 126 0.59 10.96 12.97
N LEU A 127 0.93 10.52 11.76
CA LEU A 127 0.94 9.12 11.34
C LEU A 127 2.28 8.82 10.69
N MET A 128 2.90 7.71 11.09
CA MET A 128 4.19 7.29 10.54
C MET A 128 4.02 6.03 9.70
N GLU A 129 4.56 5.98 8.48
CA GLU A 129 4.54 4.74 7.70
C GLU A 129 5.48 3.68 8.30
N ILE A 130 4.97 2.47 8.50
CA ILE A 130 5.79 1.30 8.87
C ILE A 130 6.39 0.70 7.60
N ARG A 131 7.71 0.56 7.59
CA ARG A 131 8.47 -0.14 6.54
C ARG A 131 8.99 -1.45 7.13
N LEU A 132 8.68 -2.57 6.47
CA LEU A 132 9.07 -3.92 6.90
C LEU A 132 10.48 -4.29 6.45
#